data_AF-A0ABD3GZM0-F1
#
_entry.id   AF-A0ABD3GZM0-F1
#
_cell.length_a   1.000
_cell.length_b   1.000
_cell.length_c   1.000
_cell.angle_alpha   90.00
_cell.angle_beta   90.00
_cell.angle_gamma   90.00
#
_symmetry.space_group_name_H-M   'P 1'
#
loop_
_entity.id
_entity.type
_entity.pdbx_description
1 polymer ?
#
loop_
_entity_poly.entity_id
_entity_poly.type
_entity_poly.pdbx_seq_one_letter_code
_entity_poly.pdbx_strand_id
1 'polypeptide(L)'
;MGTKAMASNYQRARLEELPGLEGMLKETSMANKTVIVTALNAAWATDDSVIDLFLESFKEGDGIAHLLNHVLIVTLDQTAHNRCVEIHHHCFHLETEGVDFTGEKFLLDITFLSA
;
A
#
# COMPACT_ATOMS: atom_id res chain seq x y z
N MET A 1 -33.10 1.06 25.42
CA MET A 1 -31.69 0.67 25.18
C MET A 1 -31.60 0.22 23.73
N GLY A 2 -31.34 1.16 22.82
CA GLY A 2 -31.27 0.90 21.38
C GLY A 2 -29.82 0.78 20.94
N THR A 3 -29.50 -0.31 20.26
CA THR A 3 -28.19 -0.60 19.68
C THR A 3 -27.86 0.42 18.58
N LYS A 4 -26.79 1.20 18.78
CA LYS A 4 -26.17 1.96 17.69
C LYS A 4 -25.47 0.95 16.77
N ALA A 5 -25.91 0.88 15.51
CA ALA A 5 -25.18 0.23 14.45
C ALA A 5 -23.78 0.87 14.34
N MET A 6 -22.73 0.07 14.41
CA MET A 6 -21.39 0.47 13.97
C MET A 6 -21.43 0.55 12.44
N ALA A 7 -21.78 1.72 11.92
CA ALA A 7 -21.54 2.02 10.52
C ALA A 7 -20.02 1.99 10.29
N SER A 8 -19.58 1.04 9.47
CA SER A 8 -18.21 0.96 8.97
C SER A 8 -17.85 2.28 8.29
N ASN A 9 -17.07 3.12 8.96
CA ASN A 9 -16.53 4.36 8.43
C ASN A 9 -15.34 4.05 7.49
N TYR A 10 -15.59 3.37 6.37
CA TYR A 10 -14.75 3.57 5.19
C TYR A 10 -15.23 4.84 4.50
N GLN A 11 -14.87 5.99 5.08
CA GLN A 11 -15.01 7.27 4.38
C GLN A 11 -14.18 7.14 3.09
N ARG A 12 -14.80 7.35 1.93
CA ARG A 12 -14.07 7.46 0.67
C ARG A 12 -13.16 8.69 0.78
N ALA A 13 -11.87 8.47 0.97
CA ALA A 13 -10.89 9.51 0.72
C ALA A 13 -11.08 9.98 -0.73
N ARG A 14 -11.25 11.28 -0.93
CA ARG A 14 -11.22 11.85 -2.29
C ARG A 14 -9.77 12.00 -2.71
N LEU A 15 -9.49 11.85 -4.01
CA LEU A 15 -8.15 12.12 -4.56
C LEU A 15 -7.65 13.53 -4.21
N GLU A 16 -8.58 14.47 -4.03
CA GLU A 16 -8.36 15.85 -3.57
C GLU A 16 -7.73 15.93 -2.16
N GLU A 17 -7.91 14.90 -1.34
CA GLU A 17 -7.40 14.79 0.03
C GLU A 17 -6.04 14.07 0.08
N LEU A 18 -5.50 13.65 -1.08
CA LEU A 18 -4.23 12.91 -1.21
C LEU A 18 -3.31 13.63 -2.22
N PRO A 19 -2.68 14.74 -1.82
CA PRO A 19 -1.84 15.54 -2.70
C PRO A 19 -0.74 14.68 -3.35
N GLY A 20 -0.56 14.83 -4.67
CA GLY A 20 0.48 14.11 -5.42
C GLY A 20 0.13 12.68 -5.85
N LEU A 21 -0.91 12.06 -5.27
CA LEU A 21 -1.29 10.68 -5.63
C LEU A 21 -1.69 10.56 -7.10
N GLU A 22 -2.41 11.54 -7.66
CA GLU A 22 -2.80 11.51 -9.07
C GLU A 22 -1.57 11.50 -10.01
N GLY A 23 -0.54 12.29 -9.69
CA GLY A 23 0.70 12.31 -10.46
C GLY A 23 1.41 10.96 -10.40
N MET A 24 1.55 10.41 -9.20
CA MET A 24 2.21 9.12 -9.00
C MET A 24 1.45 7.97 -9.66
N LEU A 25 0.11 7.97 -9.63
CA LEU A 25 -0.70 6.98 -10.34
C LEU A 25 -0.50 7.06 -11.86
N LYS A 26 -0.38 8.27 -12.43
CA LYS A 26 -0.09 8.44 -13.86
C LYS A 26 1.29 7.89 -14.21
N GLU A 27 2.31 8.22 -13.42
CA GLU A 27 3.69 7.77 -13.62
C GLU A 27 3.85 6.25 -13.47
N THR A 28 3.15 5.65 -12.50
CA THR A 28 3.21 4.21 -12.23
C THR A 28 2.36 3.39 -13.21
N SER A 29 1.40 4.00 -13.90
CA SER A 29 0.44 3.25 -14.72
C SER A 29 1.02 2.61 -15.98
N MET A 30 0.51 1.42 -16.30
CA MET A 30 0.72 0.76 -17.58
C MET A 30 -0.03 1.48 -18.72
N ALA A 31 0.24 1.11 -19.97
CA ALA A 31 -0.43 1.68 -21.15
C ALA A 31 -1.98 1.58 -21.10
N ASN A 32 -2.52 0.57 -20.43
CA ASN A 32 -3.96 0.37 -20.22
C ASN A 32 -4.50 1.04 -18.93
N LYS A 33 -3.70 1.91 -18.28
CA LYS A 33 -4.02 2.62 -17.03
C LYS A 33 -4.15 1.72 -15.80
N THR A 34 -3.55 0.53 -15.82
CA THR A 34 -3.49 -0.37 -14.67
C THR A 34 -2.28 -0.06 -13.79
N VAL A 35 -2.45 -0.16 -12.47
CA VAL A 35 -1.40 -0.03 -11.44
C VAL A 35 -1.53 -1.21 -10.49
N ILE A 36 -0.40 -1.77 -10.05
CA ILE A 36 -0.36 -2.77 -8.97
C ILE A 36 -0.13 -1.99 -7.67
N VAL A 37 -1.01 -2.13 -6.69
CA VAL A 37 -0.89 -1.39 -5.42
C VAL A 37 -0.64 -2.38 -4.28
N THR A 38 0.31 -2.05 -3.41
CA THR A 38 0.51 -2.72 -2.13
C THR A 38 0.60 -1.70 -1.00
N ALA A 39 0.33 -2.12 0.23
CA ALA A 39 0.44 -1.28 1.41
C ALA A 39 1.56 -1.79 2.33
N LEU A 40 2.32 -0.86 2.93
CA LEU A 40 3.46 -1.17 3.78
C LEU A 40 3.37 -0.39 5.10
N ASN A 41 3.48 -1.08 6.22
CA ASN A 41 3.68 -0.47 7.54
C ASN A 41 5.02 -0.93 8.14
N ALA A 42 5.39 -0.36 9.29
CA ALA A 42 6.66 -0.61 9.97
C ALA A 42 6.93 -2.09 10.26
N ALA A 43 5.89 -2.88 10.57
CA ALA A 43 6.02 -4.29 10.92
C ALA A 43 6.54 -5.14 9.74
N TRP A 44 6.26 -4.73 8.51
CA TRP A 44 6.65 -5.41 7.28
C TRP A 44 7.74 -4.68 6.49
N ALA A 45 8.39 -3.69 7.12
CA ALA A 45 9.40 -2.83 6.50
C ALA A 45 10.81 -3.04 7.06
N THR A 46 11.03 -4.11 7.84
CA THR A 46 12.38 -4.49 8.26
C THR A 46 13.15 -5.09 7.09
N ASP A 47 14.48 -5.15 7.20
CA ASP A 47 15.30 -5.89 6.23
C ASP A 47 14.87 -7.37 6.16
N ASP A 48 14.95 -7.94 4.96
CA ASP A 48 14.59 -9.33 4.62
C ASP A 48 13.15 -9.71 5.01
N SER A 49 12.24 -8.73 4.95
CA SER A 49 10.83 -8.91 5.30
C SER A 49 9.93 -9.17 4.09
N VAL A 50 8.61 -9.22 4.31
CA VAL A 50 7.62 -9.54 3.28
C VAL A 50 7.72 -8.59 2.08
N ILE A 51 8.10 -7.33 2.28
CA ILE A 51 8.24 -6.39 1.15
C ILE A 51 9.40 -6.77 0.23
N ASP A 52 10.52 -7.24 0.78
CA ASP A 52 11.68 -7.64 -0.01
C ASP A 52 11.34 -8.88 -0.85
N LEU A 53 10.69 -9.87 -0.22
CA LEU A 53 10.19 -11.07 -0.91
C LEU A 53 9.16 -10.73 -1.99
N PHE A 54 8.26 -9.77 -1.71
CA PHE A 54 7.29 -9.30 -2.70
C PHE A 54 7.98 -8.71 -3.93
N LEU A 55 8.96 -7.83 -3.75
CA LEU A 55 9.69 -7.22 -4.86
C LEU A 55 10.58 -8.23 -5.60
N GLU A 56 11.22 -9.15 -4.88
CA GLU A 56 12.02 -10.23 -5.46
C GLU A 56 11.16 -11.18 -6.31
N SER A 57 9.91 -11.46 -5.90
CA SER A 57 9.00 -12.31 -6.67
C SER A 57 8.73 -11.82 -8.10
N PHE A 58 8.78 -10.50 -8.35
CA PHE A 58 8.68 -9.96 -9.70
C PHE A 58 9.97 -10.19 -10.50
N LYS A 59 11.13 -10.04 -9.85
CA LYS A 59 12.44 -10.21 -10.49
C LYS A 59 12.66 -11.66 -10.93
N GLU A 60 12.26 -12.61 -10.09
CA GLU A 60 12.41 -14.05 -10.33
C GLU A 60 11.23 -14.66 -11.11
N GLY A 61 10.10 -13.96 -11.19
CA GLY A 61 8.91 -14.45 -11.87
C GLY A 61 9.05 -14.50 -13.39
N ASP A 62 8.55 -15.57 -14.00
CA ASP A 62 8.63 -15.79 -15.45
C ASP A 62 7.83 -14.73 -16.22
N GLY A 63 8.53 -13.91 -17.00
CA GLY A 63 7.93 -12.89 -17.86
C GLY A 63 7.34 -11.67 -17.13
N ILE A 64 7.48 -11.53 -15.81
CA ILE A 64 6.80 -10.47 -15.03
C ILE A 64 7.71 -9.40 -14.43
N ALA A 65 9.02 -9.49 -14.58
CA ALA A 65 9.96 -8.49 -14.04
C ALA A 65 9.63 -7.04 -14.45
N HIS A 66 9.08 -6.85 -15.66
CA HIS A 66 8.64 -5.54 -16.15
C HIS A 66 7.49 -4.92 -15.34
N LEU A 67 6.67 -5.73 -14.66
CA LEU A 67 5.56 -5.26 -13.84
C LEU A 67 6.02 -4.54 -12.57
N LEU A 68 7.28 -4.76 -12.15
CA LEU A 68 7.84 -4.09 -10.99
C LEU A 68 7.81 -2.56 -11.14
N ASN A 69 8.00 -2.04 -12.36
CA ASN A 69 7.89 -0.61 -12.68
C ASN A 69 6.47 -0.05 -12.50
N HIS A 70 5.47 -0.92 -12.36
CA HIS A 70 4.06 -0.58 -12.24
C HIS A 70 3.49 -0.87 -10.85
N VAL A 71 4.37 -1.16 -9.88
CA VAL A 71 4.03 -1.30 -8.47
C VAL A 71 4.06 0.08 -7.81
N LEU A 72 2.98 0.45 -7.14
CA LEU A 72 2.88 1.57 -6.21
C LEU A 72 2.83 1.03 -4.78
N ILE A 73 3.77 1.41 -3.93
CA ILE A 73 3.76 1.07 -2.51
C ILE A 73 3.18 2.25 -1.73
N VAL A 74 2.05 2.02 -1.08
CA VAL A 74 1.42 2.98 -0.17
C VAL A 74 1.95 2.74 1.23
N THR A 75 2.70 3.69 1.78
CA THR A 75 3.36 3.54 3.07
C THR A 75 2.54 4.21 4.16
N LEU A 76 2.28 3.47 5.24
CA LEU A 76 1.33 3.83 6.30
C LEU A 76 1.97 4.58 7.47
N ASP A 77 3.30 4.62 7.52
CA ASP A 77 4.08 5.32 8.53
C ASP A 77 5.46 5.70 7.98
N GLN A 78 6.18 6.54 8.73
CA GLN A 78 7.48 7.06 8.31
C GLN A 78 8.56 5.98 8.20
N THR A 79 8.52 4.94 9.05
CA THR A 79 9.50 3.84 9.01
C THR A 79 9.34 3.06 7.71
N ALA A 80 8.09 2.72 7.37
CA ALA A 80 7.75 2.10 6.09
C ALA A 80 8.12 2.98 4.90
N HIS A 81 7.88 4.30 4.99
CA HIS A 81 8.23 5.23 3.92
C HIS A 81 9.73 5.27 3.65
N ASN A 82 10.54 5.39 4.71
CA ASN A 82 12.00 5.40 4.61
C ASN A 82 12.51 4.11 3.97
N ARG A 83 12.00 2.94 4.39
CA ARG A 83 12.38 1.66 3.77
C ARG A 83 11.99 1.62 2.30
N CYS A 84 10.76 2.03 1.97
CA CYS A 84 10.25 1.96 0.62
C CYS A 84 11.15 2.71 -0.37
N VAL A 85 11.53 3.96 -0.05
CA VAL A 85 12.32 4.80 -0.96
C VAL A 85 13.76 4.30 -1.14
N GLU A 86 14.26 3.45 -0.25
CA GLU A 86 15.56 2.79 -0.40
C GLU A 86 15.52 1.64 -1.41
N ILE A 87 14.38 0.94 -1.50
CA ILE A 87 14.26 -0.32 -2.26
C ILE A 87 13.40 -0.20 -3.53
N HIS A 88 12.59 0.85 -3.66
CA HIS A 88 11.62 1.02 -4.74
C HIS A 88 11.41 2.49 -5.13
N HIS A 89 11.01 2.74 -6.38
CA HIS A 89 10.88 4.11 -6.90
C HIS A 89 9.51 4.75 -6.60
N HIS A 90 8.43 3.98 -6.64
CA HIS A 90 7.07 4.51 -6.50
C HIS A 90 6.53 4.27 -5.09
N CYS A 91 6.82 5.22 -4.20
CA CYS A 91 6.44 5.19 -2.79
C CYS A 91 5.53 6.39 -2.46
N PHE A 92 4.30 6.12 -2.03
CA PHE A 92 3.35 7.15 -1.62
C PHE A 92 3.14 7.11 -0.11
N HIS A 93 3.57 8.16 0.60
CA HIS A 93 3.29 8.28 2.03
C HIS A 93 1.83 8.68 2.25
N LEU A 94 1.06 7.78 2.87
CA LEU A 94 -0.33 8.03 3.20
C LEU A 94 -0.40 8.83 4.51
N GLU A 95 -0.48 10.16 4.38
CA GLU A 95 -0.74 11.06 5.49
C GLU A 95 -2.25 11.37 5.53
N THR A 96 -2.93 10.91 6.57
CA THR A 96 -4.34 11.27 6.81
C THR A 96 -4.47 11.92 8.17
N GLU A 97 -5.09 13.10 8.22
CA GLU A 97 -5.39 13.77 9.49
C GLU A 97 -6.32 12.89 10.35
N GLY A 98 -5.85 12.52 11.54
CA GLY A 98 -6.66 11.86 12.57
C GLY A 98 -6.84 10.34 12.42
N VAL A 99 -6.10 9.67 11.52
CA VAL A 99 -6.08 8.19 11.44
C VAL A 99 -4.66 7.68 11.64
N ASP A 100 -4.52 6.78 12.62
CA ASP A 100 -3.26 6.10 12.93
C ASP A 100 -3.27 4.71 12.27
N PHE A 101 -2.40 4.50 11.28
CA PHE A 101 -2.23 3.23 10.59
C PHE A 101 -1.03 2.41 11.11
N THR A 102 -0.39 2.86 12.20
CA THR A 102 0.76 2.15 12.81
C THR A 102 0.36 0.82 13.47
N GLY A 103 -0.95 0.59 13.66
CA GLY A 103 -1.47 -0.68 14.15
C GLY A 103 -1.32 -1.82 13.15
N GLU A 104 -0.83 -2.97 13.61
CA GLU A 104 -0.89 -4.21 12.84
C GLU A 104 -2.35 -4.61 12.60
N LYS A 105 -2.75 -4.75 11.33
CA LYS A 105 -3.89 -5.59 10.97
C LYS A 105 -3.37 -6.76 10.17
N PHE A 106 -3.42 -7.95 10.75
CA PHE A 106 -2.98 -9.17 10.10
C PHE A 106 -3.79 -9.37 8.81
N LEU A 107 -3.13 -9.24 7.65
CA LEU A 107 -3.69 -9.62 6.34
C LEU A 107 -3.97 -11.14 6.26
N LEU A 108 -3.48 -11.91 7.24
CA LEU A 108 -3.75 -13.34 7.43
C LEU A 108 -4.87 -13.62 8.44
N ASP A 109 -5.57 -12.59 8.93
CA ASP A 109 -6.82 -12.82 9.64
C ASP A 109 -7.82 -13.41 8.64
N ILE A 110 -8.23 -14.67 8.88
CA ILE A 110 -9.12 -15.48 8.04
C ILE A 110 -10.45 -14.73 7.77
N THR A 111 -10.81 -13.75 8.60
CA THR A 111 -11.97 -12.88 8.36
C THR A 111 -11.83 -11.97 7.14
N PHE A 112 -10.62 -11.70 6.63
CA PHE A 112 -10.41 -10.92 5.40
C PHE A 112 -10.70 -11.73 4.14
N LEU A 113 -10.46 -13.05 4.16
CA LEU A 113 -10.66 -13.95 3.01
C LEU A 113 -12.07 -14.56 2.92
N SER A 114 -12.99 -14.15 3.81
CA SER A 114 -14.32 -14.76 3.95
C SER A 114 -15.49 -13.77 3.78
N ALA A 115 -15.24 -12.60 3.16
CA ALA A 115 -16.28 -11.62 2.81
C ALA A 115 -16.69 -11.69 1.34
#